data_AF-V9VZB1-F1
#
_entry.id   AF-V9VZB1-F1
#
_cell.length_a   1.000
_cell.length_b   1.000
_cell.length_c   1.000
_cell.angle_alpha   90.00
_cell.angle_beta   90.00
_cell.angle_gamma   90.00
#
_symmetry.space_group_name_H-M   'P 1'
#
loop_
_entity.id
_entity.type
_entity.pdbx_description
1 polymer ?
#
loop_
_entity_poly.entity_id
_entity_poly.type
_entity_poly.pdbx_seq_one_letter_code
_entity_poly.pdbx_strand_id
1 'polypeptide(L)'
;MAKVAGYVGGVASMKALSRRQKDRKLIRHPELRELIIERIKYGWTPEQIAGRLRYEGALVPLCQEAIYRFAYSKEGMKEDLW
;
A
#
# COMPACT_ATOMS: atom_id res chain seq x y z
N MET A 1 36.09 -6.04 3.12
CA MET A 1 34.73 -6.40 2.64
C MET A 1 34.76 -6.45 1.11
N ALA A 2 34.71 -7.65 0.53
CA ALA A 2 34.80 -7.81 -0.93
C ALA A 2 33.56 -7.21 -1.61
N LYS A 3 33.79 -6.22 -2.49
CA LYS A 3 32.76 -5.63 -3.34
C LYS A 3 32.43 -6.65 -4.43
N VAL A 4 31.24 -7.25 -4.36
CA VAL A 4 30.80 -8.21 -5.38
C VAL A 4 30.60 -7.45 -6.69
N ALA A 5 31.54 -7.62 -7.63
CA ALA A 5 31.48 -7.07 -8.97
C ALA A 5 30.72 -8.05 -9.87
N GLY A 6 29.38 -7.96 -9.91
CA GLY A 6 28.55 -8.77 -10.81
C GLY A 6 27.05 -8.80 -10.45
N TYR A 7 26.22 -9.29 -11.37
CA TYR A 7 24.80 -9.55 -11.11
C TYR A 7 24.65 -10.80 -10.24
N VAL A 8 24.08 -10.64 -9.05
CA VAL A 8 23.78 -11.76 -8.14
C VAL A 8 22.28 -12.00 -8.16
N GLY A 9 21.85 -13.06 -8.86
CA GLY A 9 20.42 -13.39 -9.02
C GLY A 9 19.67 -13.50 -7.70
N GLY A 10 20.27 -14.11 -6.66
CA GLY A 10 19.65 -14.20 -5.33
C GLY A 10 19.37 -12.82 -4.71
N VAL A 11 20.32 -11.89 -4.77
CA VAL A 11 20.15 -10.53 -4.23
C VAL A 11 19.14 -9.74 -5.07
N ALA A 12 19.15 -9.91 -6.39
CA ALA A 12 18.18 -9.28 -7.29
C ALA A 12 16.75 -9.77 -7.01
N SER A 13 16.56 -11.08 -6.83
CA SER A 13 15.29 -11.70 -6.47
C SER A 13 14.80 -11.25 -5.09
N MET A 14 15.66 -11.24 -4.07
CA MET A 14 15.31 -10.71 -2.74
C MET A 14 14.86 -9.24 -2.81
N LYS A 15 15.58 -8.40 -3.57
CA LYS A 15 15.17 -7.00 -3.79
C LYS A 15 13.83 -6.89 -4.51
N ALA A 16 13.57 -7.75 -5.51
CA ALA A 16 12.31 -7.77 -6.23
C ALA A 16 11.13 -8.19 -5.32
N LEU A 17 11.31 -9.25 -4.53
CA LEU A 17 10.33 -9.71 -3.55
C LEU A 17 10.06 -8.64 -2.47
N SER A 18 11.11 -7.99 -1.98
CA SER A 18 10.99 -6.86 -1.07
C SER A 18 10.17 -5.71 -1.67
N ARG A 19 10.33 -5.41 -2.97
CA ARG A 19 9.50 -4.40 -3.67
C ARG A 19 8.03 -4.80 -3.80
N ARG A 20 7.74 -6.09 -3.96
CA ARG A 20 6.38 -6.65 -4.19
C ARG A 20 5.58 -6.93 -2.91
N GLN A 21 5.97 -6.39 -1.75
CA GLN A 21 5.19 -6.61 -0.52
C GLN A 21 3.82 -5.90 -0.58
N LYS A 22 2.80 -6.59 -0.05
CA LYS A 22 1.38 -6.35 -0.34
C LYS A 22 0.86 -4.96 0.08
N ASP A 23 1.51 -4.28 1.02
CA ASP A 23 1.01 -3.01 1.58
C ASP A 23 2.05 -1.87 1.49
N ARG A 24 3.10 -2.06 0.70
CA ARG A 24 4.26 -1.15 0.70
C ARG A 24 3.93 0.27 0.25
N LYS A 25 2.88 0.47 -0.54
CA LYS A 25 2.41 1.82 -0.92
C LYS A 25 1.91 2.60 0.29
N LEU A 26 1.11 1.98 1.15
CA LEU A 26 0.55 2.61 2.35
C LEU A 26 1.58 2.77 3.46
N ILE A 27 2.61 1.92 3.49
CA ILE A 27 3.77 2.10 4.37
C ILE A 27 4.66 3.26 3.90
N ARG A 28 4.82 3.46 2.57
CA ARG A 28 5.66 4.52 2.00
C ARG A 28 4.99 5.89 2.00
N HIS A 29 3.67 5.93 1.91
CA HIS A 29 2.87 7.14 1.83
C HIS A 29 1.93 7.21 3.04
N PRO A 30 2.45 7.60 4.22
CA PRO A 30 1.64 7.69 5.43
C PRO A 30 0.46 8.65 5.26
N GLU A 31 0.62 9.74 4.50
CA GLU A 31 -0.46 10.66 4.17
C GLU A 31 -1.62 9.99 3.42
N LEU A 32 -1.33 9.07 2.49
CA LEU A 32 -2.34 8.31 1.76
C LEU A 32 -3.04 7.31 2.66
N ARG A 33 -2.30 6.70 3.59
CA ARG A 33 -2.85 5.77 4.57
C ARG A 33 -3.82 6.47 5.51
N GLU A 34 -3.44 7.64 6.04
CA GLU A 34 -4.30 8.44 6.93
C GLU A 34 -5.59 8.88 6.23
N LEU A 35 -5.49 9.34 4.97
CA LEU A 35 -6.67 9.65 4.15
C LEU A 35 -7.61 8.44 4.00
N ILE A 36 -7.07 7.24 3.76
CA ILE A 36 -7.90 6.04 3.63
C ILE A 36 -8.57 5.69 4.95
N ILE A 37 -7.84 5.73 6.07
CA ILE A 37 -8.38 5.49 7.41
C ILE A 37 -9.53 6.47 7.70
N GLU A 38 -9.30 7.76 7.45
CA GLU A 38 -10.29 8.82 7.64
C GLU A 38 -11.55 8.55 6.80
N ARG A 39 -11.39 8.26 5.50
CA ARG A 39 -12.52 8.01 4.60
C ARG A 39 -13.32 6.77 4.99
N ILE A 40 -12.65 5.69 5.39
CA ILE A 40 -13.34 4.48 5.87
C ILE A 40 -14.12 4.80 7.16
N LYS A 41 -13.53 5.55 8.10
CA LYS A 41 -14.22 6.00 9.33
C LYS A 41 -15.43 6.92 9.04
N TYR A 42 -15.41 7.66 7.94
CA TYR A 42 -16.56 8.41 7.42
C TYR A 42 -17.59 7.55 6.66
N GLY A 43 -17.42 6.23 6.62
CA GLY A 43 -18.36 5.30 5.98
C GLY A 43 -18.18 5.15 4.48
N TRP A 44 -17.05 5.58 3.91
CA TRP A 44 -16.79 5.38 2.48
C TRP A 44 -16.38 3.93 2.20
N THR A 45 -16.87 3.38 1.10
CA THR A 45 -16.44 2.04 0.66
C THR A 45 -15.06 2.10 -0.03
N PRO A 46 -14.31 1.00 -0.01
CA PRO A 46 -13.04 0.89 -0.76
C PRO A 46 -13.15 1.26 -2.25
N GLU A 47 -14.25 0.94 -2.91
CA GLU A 47 -14.54 1.33 -4.29
C GLU A 47 -14.70 2.84 -4.45
N GLN A 48 -15.42 3.50 -3.54
CA GLN A 48 -15.62 4.95 -3.56
C GLN A 48 -14.28 5.67 -3.39
N ILE A 49 -13.45 5.22 -2.46
CA ILE A 49 -12.13 5.79 -2.20
C ILE A 49 -11.22 5.61 -3.43
N ALA A 50 -11.14 4.38 -3.97
CA ALA A 50 -10.34 4.10 -5.17
C ALA A 50 -10.81 4.89 -6.39
N GLY A 51 -12.13 5.00 -6.59
CA GLY A 51 -12.73 5.80 -7.64
C GLY A 51 -12.41 7.28 -7.49
N ARG A 52 -12.50 7.82 -6.25
CA ARG A 52 -12.19 9.20 -5.95
C ARG A 52 -10.72 9.54 -6.19
N LEU A 53 -9.80 8.70 -5.74
CA LEU A 53 -8.36 8.86 -5.98
C LEU A 53 -8.05 8.91 -7.48
N ARG A 54 -8.73 8.08 -8.28
CA ARG A 54 -8.56 8.10 -9.74
C ARG A 54 -9.11 9.37 -10.37
N TYR A 55 -10.29 9.83 -9.93
CA TYR A 55 -10.93 11.05 -10.42
C TYR A 55 -10.08 12.29 -10.11
N GLU A 56 -9.49 12.37 -8.93
CA GLU A 56 -8.63 13.49 -8.51
C GLU A 56 -7.21 13.41 -9.09
N GLY A 57 -6.89 12.38 -9.87
CA GLY A 57 -5.57 12.24 -10.48
C GLY A 57 -4.46 11.99 -9.47
N ALA A 58 -4.75 11.26 -8.38
CA ALA A 58 -3.79 11.00 -7.32
C ALA A 58 -2.48 10.43 -7.87
N LEU A 59 -1.35 11.02 -7.45
CA LEU A 59 0.00 10.60 -7.86
C LEU A 59 0.29 9.13 -7.53
N VAL A 60 -0.36 8.61 -6.49
CA VAL A 60 -0.25 7.21 -6.06
C VAL A 60 -1.63 6.56 -6.14
N PRO A 61 -2.05 6.04 -7.31
CA PRO A 61 -3.33 5.38 -7.44
C PRO A 61 -3.33 4.04 -6.70
N LEU A 62 -4.45 3.76 -6.06
CA LEU A 62 -4.78 2.50 -5.40
C LEU A 62 -6.08 1.93 -5.97
N CYS A 63 -6.15 0.61 -6.05
CA CYS A 63 -7.38 -0.10 -6.34
C CYS A 63 -8.09 -0.48 -5.04
N GLN A 64 -9.40 -0.74 -5.14
CA GLN A 64 -10.24 -1.18 -4.03
C GLN A 64 -9.67 -2.42 -3.32
N GLU A 65 -9.11 -3.37 -4.07
CA GLU A 65 -8.48 -4.58 -3.52
C GLU A 65 -7.27 -4.25 -2.60
N ALA A 66 -6.50 -3.21 -2.93
CA ALA A 66 -5.38 -2.80 -2.07
C ALA A 66 -5.88 -2.15 -0.77
N ILE A 67 -7.00 -1.43 -0.83
CA ILE A 67 -7.65 -0.83 0.34
C ILE A 67 -8.26 -1.93 1.23
N TYR A 68 -8.92 -2.93 0.64
CA TYR A 68 -9.42 -4.09 1.39
C TYR A 68 -8.31 -4.86 2.10
N ARG A 69 -7.20 -5.15 1.41
CA ARG A 69 -6.06 -5.84 2.03
C ARG A 69 -5.50 -5.06 3.22
N PHE A 70 -5.46 -3.74 3.12
CA PHE A 70 -5.05 -2.89 4.22
C PHE A 70 -6.04 -2.92 5.37
N ALA A 71 -7.33 -2.76 5.11
CA ALA A 71 -8.37 -2.80 6.14
C ALA A 71 -8.32 -4.11 6.95
N TYR A 72 -8.16 -5.25 6.27
CA TYR A 72 -8.01 -6.56 6.91
C TYR A 72 -6.59 -6.91 7.37
N SER A 73 -5.62 -6.01 7.20
CA SER A 73 -4.26 -6.23 7.70
C SER A 73 -4.20 -6.03 9.22
N LYS A 74 -3.11 -6.46 9.85
CA LYS A 74 -2.85 -6.17 11.27
C LYS A 74 -2.82 -4.68 11.59
N GLU A 75 -2.51 -3.83 10.60
CA GLU A 75 -2.46 -2.38 10.76
C GLU A 75 -3.86 -1.77 10.64
N GLY A 76 -4.66 -2.21 9.68
CA GLY A 76 -6.06 -1.76 9.54
C GLY A 76 -6.95 -2.19 10.70
N MET A 77 -6.75 -3.42 11.22
CA MET A 77 -7.44 -3.92 12.40
C MET A 77 -7.11 -3.12 13.68
N LYS A 78 -5.91 -2.54 13.79
CA LYS A 78 -5.57 -1.65 14.92
C LYS A 78 -6.31 -0.32 14.85
N GLU A 79 -6.69 0.09 13.66
CA GLU A 79 -7.40 1.34 13.40
C GLU A 79 -8.93 1.18 13.45
N ASP A 80 -9.42 -0.01 13.81
CA ASP A 80 -10.85 -0.37 13.90
C ASP A 80 -11.60 -0.13 12.58
N LEU A 81 -10.96 -0.47 11.46
CA LEU A 81 -11.54 -0.25 10.14
C LEU A 81 -12.63 -1.27 9.81
N TRP A 82 -12.55 -2.48 10.37
CA TRP A 82 -13.45 -3.63 10.23
C TRP A 82 -13.21 -4.60 11.39
#